data_AF-A0A8T9DIX2-F1
#
_entry.id   AF-A0A8T9DIX2-F1
#
_cell.length_a   1.000
_cell.length_b   1.000
_cell.length_c   1.000
_cell.angle_alpha   90.00
_cell.angle_beta   90.00
_cell.angle_gamma   90.00
#
_symmetry.space_group_name_H-M   'P 1'
#
loop_
_entity.id
_entity.type
_entity.pdbx_description
1 polymer ?
#
loop_
_entity_poly.entity_id
_entity_poly.type
_entity_poly.pdbx_seq_one_letter_code
_entity_poly.pdbx_strand_id
1 'polypeptide(L)'
;MGGTGNPAKYDSMSCTELNSALGSTASAISQTAITRGKVANSSVPRWLLGGSRVKTAIANRETARIERLKQQHDAIVAARARRCHRSAG
;
A
#
# COMPACT_ATOMS: atom_id res chain seq x y z
N MET A 1 -3.66 -10.70 -8.33
CA MET A 1 -2.32 -10.46 -8.91
C MET A 1 -1.83 -9.06 -8.50
N GLY A 2 -1.41 -8.88 -7.24
CA GLY A 2 -0.85 -7.61 -6.74
C GLY A 2 0.66 -7.63 -6.93
N GLY A 3 1.09 -7.39 -8.18
CA GLY A 3 2.49 -7.43 -8.55
C GLY A 3 3.29 -6.38 -7.80
N THR A 4 4.34 -6.82 -7.12
CA THR A 4 5.47 -6.02 -6.66
C THR A 4 5.78 -4.94 -7.69
N GLY A 5 5.54 -3.68 -7.33
CA GLY A 5 5.66 -2.54 -8.24
C GLY A 5 7.09 -2.41 -8.73
N ASN A 6 7.37 -2.96 -9.91
CA ASN A 6 8.58 -2.64 -10.64
C ASN A 6 8.44 -1.18 -11.11
N PRO A 7 9.25 -0.23 -10.62
CA PRO A 7 9.13 1.18 -10.98
C PRO A 7 9.26 1.41 -12.49
N ALA A 8 9.99 0.54 -13.20
CA ALA A 8 10.11 0.58 -14.66
C ALA A 8 8.77 0.39 -15.39
N LYS A 9 7.78 -0.26 -14.75
CA LYS A 9 6.43 -0.42 -15.32
C LYS A 9 5.67 0.91 -15.36
N TYR A 10 5.86 1.78 -14.37
CA TYR A 10 5.21 3.09 -14.34
C TYR A 10 5.79 4.00 -15.44
N ASP A 11 7.02 3.73 -15.86
CA ASP A 11 7.67 4.37 -16.99
C ASP A 11 7.18 3.88 -18.37
N SER A 12 6.17 3.03 -18.46
CA SER A 12 5.49 2.74 -19.73
C SER A 12 4.02 3.13 -19.72
N MET A 13 3.51 3.66 -18.60
CA MET A 13 2.11 4.03 -18.45
C MET A 13 1.81 5.45 -18.97
N SER A 14 0.62 5.62 -19.52
CA SER A 14 0.02 6.91 -19.83
C SER A 14 -0.38 7.65 -18.55
N CYS A 15 -0.63 8.96 -18.67
CA CYS A 15 -1.08 9.77 -17.52
C CYS A 15 -2.41 9.31 -16.93
N THR A 16 -3.33 8.82 -17.76
CA THR A 16 -4.61 8.26 -17.31
C THR A 16 -4.40 6.96 -16.53
N GLU A 17 -3.51 6.10 -17.01
CA GLU A 17 -3.13 4.87 -16.30
C GLU A 17 -2.41 5.17 -14.98
N LEU A 18 -1.51 6.15 -14.96
CA LEU A 18 -0.83 6.61 -13.75
C LEU A 18 -1.81 7.19 -12.72
N ASN A 19 -2.78 8.00 -13.14
CA ASN A 19 -3.85 8.52 -12.26
C ASN A 19 -4.69 7.37 -11.67
N SER A 20 -5.06 6.39 -12.50
CA SER A 20 -5.86 5.23 -12.07
C SER A 20 -5.08 4.34 -11.10
N ALA A 21 -3.80 4.09 -11.40
CA ALA A 21 -2.90 3.32 -10.54
C ALA A 21 -2.66 4.02 -9.19
N LEU A 22 -2.54 5.35 -9.19
CA LEU A 22 -2.40 6.16 -7.98
C LEU A 22 -3.65 6.01 -7.09
N GLY A 23 -4.85 6.17 -7.66
CA GLY A 23 -6.11 6.01 -6.93
C GLY A 23 -6.33 4.60 -6.37
N SER A 24 -6.02 3.57 -7.15
CA SER A 24 -6.10 2.16 -6.72
C SER A 24 -5.13 1.87 -5.57
N THR A 25 -3.90 2.35 -5.66
CA THR A 25 -2.87 2.17 -4.61
C THR A 25 -3.26 2.91 -3.33
N ALA A 26 -3.77 4.13 -3.43
CA ALA A 26 -4.28 4.90 -2.29
C ALA A 26 -5.45 4.19 -1.59
N SER A 27 -6.40 3.63 -2.35
CA SER A 27 -7.51 2.83 -1.80
C SER A 27 -7.01 1.58 -1.06
N ALA A 28 -6.01 0.89 -1.63
CA ALA A 28 -5.39 -0.28 -0.99
C ALA A 28 -4.66 0.08 0.31
N ILE A 29 -3.96 1.23 0.37
CA ILE A 29 -3.34 1.74 1.60
C ILE A 29 -4.41 1.94 2.68
N SER A 30 -5.49 2.63 2.36
CA SER A 30 -6.59 2.91 3.30
C SER A 30 -7.24 1.64 3.82
N GLN A 31 -7.57 0.68 2.94
CA GLN A 31 -8.14 -0.62 3.36
C GLN A 31 -7.19 -1.42 4.25
N THR A 32 -5.89 -1.41 3.94
CA THR A 32 -4.87 -2.09 4.74
C THR A 32 -4.72 -1.43 6.11
N ALA A 33 -4.73 -0.09 6.17
CA ALA A 33 -4.70 0.66 7.43
C ALA A 33 -5.93 0.38 8.31
N ILE A 34 -7.13 0.33 7.71
CA ILE A 34 -8.37 -0.05 8.41
C ILE A 34 -8.27 -1.48 8.95
N THR A 35 -7.80 -2.42 8.12
CA THR A 35 -7.65 -3.82 8.52
C THR A 35 -6.63 -3.96 9.65
N ARG A 36 -5.48 -3.27 9.56
CA ARG A 36 -4.49 -3.20 10.65
C ARG A 36 -5.12 -2.67 11.93
N GLY A 37 -5.92 -1.60 11.87
CA GLY A 37 -6.64 -1.05 13.02
C GLY A 37 -7.60 -2.05 13.66
N LYS A 38 -8.37 -2.79 12.84
CA LYS A 38 -9.24 -3.88 13.32
C LYS A 38 -8.47 -5.03 13.96
N VAL A 39 -7.33 -5.44 13.38
CA VAL A 39 -6.48 -6.51 13.93
C VAL A 39 -5.79 -6.08 15.23
N ALA A 40 -5.42 -4.80 15.35
CA ALA A 40 -4.86 -4.26 16.59
C ALA A 40 -5.92 -4.16 17.71
N ASN A 41 -7.17 -3.83 17.37
CA ASN A 41 -8.27 -3.67 18.32
C ASN A 41 -9.01 -4.99 18.65
N SER A 42 -8.75 -6.09 17.95
CA SER A 42 -9.41 -7.36 18.26
C SER A 42 -8.89 -7.91 19.59
N SER A 43 -9.74 -8.01 20.61
CA SER A 43 -9.37 -8.61 21.89
C SER A 43 -9.08 -10.10 21.69
N VAL A 44 -7.85 -10.52 21.99
CA VAL A 44 -7.47 -11.94 21.97
C VAL A 44 -7.51 -12.39 23.42
N PRO A 45 -8.36 -13.38 23.75
CA PRO A 45 -8.54 -13.83 25.13
C PRO A 45 -7.20 -14.21 25.80
N ARG A 46 -7.05 -13.86 27.08
CA ARG A 46 -5.83 -14.07 27.88
C ARG A 46 -5.42 -15.54 28.04
N TRP A 47 -6.32 -16.50 27.80
CA TRP A 47 -6.02 -17.94 27.86
C TRP A 47 -5.23 -18.45 26.65
N LEU A 48 -5.16 -17.68 25.56
CA LEU A 48 -4.35 -18.03 24.38
C LEU A 48 -2.88 -17.68 24.66
N LEU A 49 -2.19 -18.52 25.43
CA LEU A 49 -0.75 -18.42 25.66
C LEU A 49 -0.02 -18.42 24.30
N GLY A 50 0.49 -17.25 23.89
CA GLY A 50 1.12 -17.04 22.57
C GLY A 50 0.30 -16.17 21.59
N GLY A 51 -0.98 -15.92 21.88
CA GLY A 51 -1.87 -15.10 21.04
C GLY A 51 -1.40 -13.66 20.84
N SER A 52 -0.77 -13.07 21.87
CA SER A 52 -0.17 -11.73 21.77
C SER A 52 0.99 -11.69 20.77
N ARG A 53 1.82 -12.74 20.68
CA ARG A 53 2.95 -12.79 19.72
C ARG A 53 2.44 -12.90 18.28
N VAL A 54 1.35 -13.64 18.07
CA VAL A 54 0.69 -13.78 16.76
C VAL A 54 0.06 -12.44 16.33
N LYS A 55 -0.59 -11.71 17.24
CA LYS A 55 -1.08 -10.35 16.96
C LYS A 55 0.04 -9.40 16.56
N THR A 56 1.16 -9.42 17.28
CA THR A 56 2.33 -8.60 16.95
C THR A 56 2.90 -9.00 15.58
N ALA A 57 3.00 -10.30 15.27
CA ALA A 57 3.48 -10.78 13.98
C ALA A 57 2.56 -10.35 12.82
N ILE A 58 1.23 -10.43 12.99
CA ILE A 58 0.27 -9.97 11.98
C ILE A 58 0.31 -8.45 11.85
N ALA A 59 0.33 -7.71 12.96
CA ALA A 59 0.45 -6.26 12.93
C ALA A 59 1.75 -5.80 12.23
N ASN A 60 2.86 -6.50 12.45
CA ASN A 60 4.13 -6.25 11.77
C ASN A 60 4.05 -6.58 10.27
N ARG A 61 3.36 -7.67 9.90
CA ARG A 61 3.13 -8.04 8.49
C ARG A 61 2.26 -7.02 7.76
N GLU A 62 1.18 -6.58 8.37
CA GLU A 62 0.32 -5.52 7.84
C GLU A 62 1.07 -4.18 7.76
N THR A 63 1.95 -3.88 8.73
CA THR A 63 2.84 -2.69 8.67
C THR A 63 3.82 -2.77 7.50
N ALA A 64 4.47 -3.92 7.27
CA ALA A 64 5.35 -4.11 6.11
C ALA A 64 4.58 -4.03 4.78
N ARG A 65 3.30 -4.44 4.76
CA ARG A 65 2.43 -4.30 3.59
C ARG A 65 2.08 -2.84 3.32
N ILE A 66 1.74 -2.06 4.36
CA ILE A 66 1.52 -0.61 4.24
C ILE A 66 2.77 0.08 3.70
N GLU A 67 3.95 -0.25 4.21
CA GLU A 67 5.21 0.35 3.77
C GLU A 67 5.48 0.08 2.28
N ARG A 68 5.26 -1.16 1.82
CA ARG A 68 5.36 -1.48 0.39
C ARG A 68 4.35 -0.72 -0.47
N LEU A 69 3.12 -0.54 0.03
CA LEU A 69 2.09 0.20 -0.71
C LEU A 69 2.44 1.70 -0.77
N LYS A 70 3.02 2.27 0.29
CA LYS A 70 3.55 3.63 0.30
C LYS A 70 4.67 3.82 -0.71
N GLN A 71 5.65 2.93 -0.71
CA GLN A 71 6.75 2.96 -1.70
C GLN A 71 6.22 2.90 -3.13
N GLN A 72 5.19 2.10 -3.41
CA GLN A 72 4.55 2.08 -4.72
C GLN A 72 3.82 3.39 -5.03
N HIS A 73 3.09 3.95 -4.08
CA HIS A 73 2.40 5.22 -4.24
C HIS A 73 3.40 6.33 -4.59
N ASP A 74 4.51 6.44 -3.86
CA ASP A 74 5.55 7.45 -4.10
C ASP A 74 6.23 7.26 -5.45
N ALA A 75 6.48 6.01 -5.87
CA ALA A 75 7.00 5.70 -7.20
C ALA A 75 6.04 6.14 -8.33
N ILE A 76 4.73 5.94 -8.16
CA ILE A 76 3.71 6.38 -9.12
C ILE A 76 3.62 7.91 -9.14
N VAL A 77 3.66 8.57 -7.98
CA VAL A 77 3.69 10.04 -7.88
C VAL A 77 4.91 10.61 -8.61
N ALA A 78 6.09 10.05 -8.40
CA ALA A 78 7.31 10.48 -9.08
C ALA A 78 7.24 10.25 -10.59
N ALA A 79 6.73 9.10 -11.05
CA ALA A 79 6.55 8.81 -12.48
C ALA A 79 5.54 9.76 -13.13
N ARG A 80 4.42 10.04 -12.45
CA ARG A 80 3.42 11.01 -12.86
C ARG A 80 3.99 12.42 -12.95
N ALA A 81 4.75 12.87 -11.95
CA ALA A 81 5.40 14.18 -11.98
C ALA A 81 6.35 14.31 -13.17
N ARG A 82 7.16 13.28 -13.46
CA ARG A 82 8.06 13.28 -14.63
C ARG A 82 7.33 13.32 -15.97
N ARG A 83 6.22 12.58 -16.11
CA ARG A 83 5.54 12.38 -17.41
C ARG A 83 4.44 13.37 -17.69
N CYS A 84 3.59 13.64 -16.69
CA CYS A 84 2.34 14.34 -16.89
C CYS A 84 2.46 15.85 -16.74
N HIS A 85 3.59 16.36 -16.24
CA HIS A 85 3.89 17.80 -16.29
C HIS A 85 4.14 18.32 -17.71
N ARG A 86 4.36 17.45 -18.70
CA ARG A 86 4.57 17.84 -20.10
C ARG A 86 3.28 18.05 -20.91
N SER A 87 2.10 17.92 -20.28
CA SER A 87 0.79 18.03 -20.95
C SER A 87 0.02 19.30 -20.57
N ALA A 88 0.66 20.24 -19.88
CA ALA A 88 0.17 21.61 -19.71
C ALA A 88 1.02 22.54 -20.61
N GLY A 89 0.77 22.46 -21.91
CA GLY A 89 1.32 23.33 -22.95
C GLY A 89 0.25 23.53 -24.00
#